data_AF-A0AAU5NRZ6-F1
#
_entry.id   AF-A0AAU5NRZ6-F1
#
_cell.length_a   1.000
_cell.length_b   1.000
_cell.length_c   1.000
_cell.angle_alpha   90.00
_cell.angle_beta   90.00
_cell.angle_gamma   90.00
#
_symmetry.space_group_name_H-M   'P 1'
#
loop_
_entity.id
_entity.type
_entity.pdbx_description
1 polymer ?
#
loop_
_entity_poly.entity_id
_entity_poly.type
_entity_poly.pdbx_seq_one_letter_code
_entity_poly.pdbx_strand_id
1 'polypeptide(L)'
;MMTVVRMNGFASNGSTRAGLAVSAALVSTLLCTPAVVAAPVEAGDGPGAAVTAPAPAQGERACPVVYFDLGETLVHTADDGSTAYLSGAASYLRTLHARHIRVGLITNVPPSWGATDAERAARLRTEVDATWRGTAAFAWADFGDRILTPRTEAERKPSPALWQRAKQVSAGCRVVYQAETAQEVSVASSLGFVSYQVGRPHRPVFLPAGLVDLLGRRFG
;
A
#
# COMPACT_ATOMS: atom_id res chain seq x y z
N MET A 1 12.73 49.29 33.19
CA MET A 1 11.93 48.76 32.07
C MET A 1 12.20 47.26 32.00
N MET A 2 11.30 46.46 32.56
CA MET A 2 11.42 45.01 32.70
C MET A 2 10.41 44.40 31.72
N THR A 3 10.90 43.68 30.71
CA THR A 3 10.04 43.06 29.69
C THR A 3 9.57 41.70 30.20
N VAL A 4 8.26 41.54 30.20
CA VAL A 4 7.48 40.38 30.65
C VAL A 4 7.70 39.17 29.73
N VAL A 5 8.03 38.01 30.31
CA VAL A 5 7.94 36.70 29.67
C VAL A 5 6.49 36.23 29.76
N ARG A 6 5.85 35.94 28.62
CA ARG A 6 4.56 35.25 28.55
C ARG A 6 4.78 33.82 28.04
N MET A 7 4.65 32.86 28.95
CA MET A 7 4.45 31.45 28.64
C MET A 7 2.94 31.17 28.67
N ASN A 8 2.36 30.83 27.51
CA ASN A 8 1.07 30.12 27.41
C ASN A 8 1.46 28.76 26.79
N GLY A 9 1.24 27.59 27.39
CA GLY A 9 0.06 27.14 28.11
C GLY A 9 -0.70 26.17 27.19
N PHE A 10 -0.15 24.99 26.91
CA PHE A 10 -0.85 23.93 26.17
C PHE A 10 -1.62 23.05 27.15
N ALA A 11 -2.94 23.18 27.13
CA ALA A 11 -3.86 22.28 27.80
C ALA A 11 -3.99 20.99 26.98
N SER A 12 -3.67 19.85 27.61
CA SER A 12 -3.87 18.51 27.06
C SER A 12 -5.13 17.92 27.69
N ASN A 13 -6.20 17.76 26.91
CA ASN A 13 -7.41 17.07 27.36
C ASN A 13 -7.40 15.65 26.78
N GLY A 14 -7.08 14.69 27.64
CA GLY A 14 -7.30 13.27 27.37
C GLY A 14 -8.78 12.93 27.52
N SER A 15 -9.29 12.08 26.62
CA SER A 15 -10.57 11.41 26.80
C SER A 15 -10.40 9.93 26.48
N THR A 16 -10.38 9.12 27.53
CA THR A 16 -10.45 7.67 27.50
C THR A 16 -11.91 7.25 27.36
N ARG A 17 -12.22 6.43 26.35
CA ARG A 17 -13.48 5.68 26.32
C ARG A 17 -13.21 4.20 26.13
N ALA A 18 -13.64 3.45 27.14
CA ALA A 18 -13.65 2.00 27.19
C ALA A 18 -14.71 1.44 26.24
N GLY A 19 -14.34 0.45 25.42
CA GLY A 19 -15.22 -0.29 24.55
C GLY A 19 -15.37 -1.73 25.02
N LEU A 20 -16.62 -2.15 25.21
CA LEU A 20 -17.07 -3.48 25.63
C LEU A 20 -16.67 -4.58 24.63
N ALA A 21 -16.19 -5.70 25.17
CA ALA A 21 -15.91 -6.92 24.41
C ALA A 21 -17.17 -7.79 24.28
N VAL A 22 -17.49 -8.21 23.06
CA VAL A 22 -18.45 -9.29 22.80
C VAL A 22 -17.78 -10.33 21.92
N SER A 23 -17.59 -11.51 22.50
CA SER A 23 -16.95 -12.68 21.92
C SER A 23 -17.90 -13.40 20.95
N ALA A 24 -17.41 -13.77 19.77
CA ALA A 24 -18.09 -14.70 18.87
C ALA A 24 -17.19 -15.93 18.64
N ALA A 25 -17.72 -17.11 18.99
CA ALA A 25 -17.09 -18.41 18.80
C ALA A 25 -17.23 -18.86 17.33
N LEU A 26 -16.14 -19.35 16.73
CA LEU A 26 -16.15 -20.00 15.42
C LEU A 26 -16.10 -21.51 15.58
N VAL A 27 -17.10 -22.18 15.02
CA VAL A 27 -17.19 -23.64 14.89
C VAL A 27 -16.48 -24.06 13.60
N SER A 28 -15.53 -24.97 13.71
CA SER A 28 -14.80 -25.61 12.60
C SER A 28 -15.56 -26.81 12.05
N THR A 29 -15.58 -27.00 10.73
CA THR A 29 -15.74 -28.33 10.11
C THR A 29 -14.84 -28.49 8.89
N LEU A 30 -14.31 -29.70 8.78
CA LEU A 30 -13.21 -30.20 7.97
C LEU A 30 -13.57 -30.52 6.51
N LEU A 31 -12.54 -30.40 5.66
CA LEU A 31 -12.07 -31.23 4.54
C LEU A 31 -13.02 -32.26 3.90
N CYS A 32 -13.05 -32.25 2.56
CA CYS A 32 -13.00 -33.47 1.75
C CYS A 32 -12.38 -33.18 0.37
N THR A 33 -11.25 -33.82 0.08
CA THR A 33 -10.68 -34.01 -1.26
C THR A 33 -11.08 -35.38 -1.79
N PRO A 34 -11.35 -35.51 -3.10
CA PRO A 34 -11.15 -36.79 -3.77
C PRO A 34 -10.01 -36.72 -4.79
N ALA A 35 -9.13 -37.72 -4.69
CA ALA A 35 -8.13 -38.08 -5.68
C ALA A 35 -8.79 -38.87 -6.83
N VAL A 36 -8.31 -38.68 -8.06
CA VAL A 36 -8.51 -39.63 -9.15
C VAL A 36 -7.17 -39.87 -9.85
N VAL A 37 -6.82 -41.15 -9.94
CA VAL A 37 -5.70 -41.74 -10.66
C VAL A 37 -6.21 -42.22 -12.02
N ALA A 38 -5.43 -42.05 -13.09
CA ALA A 38 -5.28 -43.04 -14.17
C ALA A 38 -4.04 -42.71 -15.03
N ALA A 39 -3.28 -43.76 -15.33
CA ALA A 39 -1.99 -43.75 -16.04
C ALA A 39 -2.16 -44.16 -17.54
N PRO A 40 -1.13 -44.68 -18.24
CA PRO A 40 -0.40 -44.01 -19.33
C PRO A 40 -0.64 -44.66 -20.71
N VAL A 41 -0.34 -43.95 -21.82
CA VAL A 41 -0.22 -44.58 -23.15
C VAL A 41 0.85 -43.90 -24.02
N GLU A 42 1.87 -44.72 -24.31
CA GLU A 42 2.74 -44.87 -25.50
C GLU A 42 3.62 -43.76 -26.08
N ALA A 43 4.85 -44.22 -26.31
CA ALA A 43 5.88 -43.68 -27.17
C ALA A 43 5.53 -43.89 -28.64
N GLY A 44 5.65 -42.83 -29.44
CA GLY A 44 5.71 -42.87 -30.89
C GLY A 44 6.98 -42.16 -31.35
N ASP A 45 7.91 -42.94 -31.90
CA ASP A 45 9.15 -42.50 -32.53
C ASP A 45 8.85 -41.97 -33.94
N GLY A 46 9.35 -40.78 -34.28
CA GLY A 46 9.09 -40.11 -35.55
C GLY A 46 9.95 -38.85 -35.74
N PRO A 47 10.74 -38.73 -36.83
CA PRO A 47 11.79 -37.73 -36.95
C PRO A 47 11.27 -36.43 -37.56
N GLY A 48 11.62 -35.30 -36.96
CA GLY A 48 11.36 -33.99 -37.56
C GLY A 48 11.12 -32.85 -36.57
N ALA A 49 11.95 -32.72 -35.53
CA ALA A 49 11.93 -31.52 -34.71
C ALA A 49 12.71 -30.41 -35.44
N ALA A 50 11.99 -29.60 -36.21
CA ALA A 50 12.46 -28.27 -36.56
C ALA A 50 12.88 -27.57 -35.27
N VAL A 51 14.14 -27.14 -35.19
CA VAL A 51 14.68 -26.33 -34.10
C VAL A 51 13.90 -25.03 -34.10
N THR A 52 12.81 -25.00 -33.33
CA THR A 52 12.07 -23.79 -33.07
C THR A 52 12.95 -23.01 -32.12
N ALA A 53 13.67 -22.02 -32.64
CA ALA A 53 14.36 -21.05 -31.82
C ALA A 53 13.37 -20.55 -30.76
N PRO A 54 13.74 -20.51 -29.46
CA PRO A 54 12.84 -19.97 -28.45
C PRO A 54 12.46 -18.56 -28.91
N ALA A 55 11.16 -18.32 -29.03
CA ALA A 55 10.65 -16.97 -29.23
C ALA A 55 11.35 -16.08 -28.19
N PRO A 56 11.81 -14.87 -28.56
CA PRO A 56 12.42 -13.98 -27.60
C PRO A 56 11.45 -13.87 -26.45
N ALA A 57 11.93 -14.18 -25.23
CA ALA A 57 11.13 -14.09 -24.02
C ALA A 57 10.40 -12.75 -24.10
N GLN A 58 9.08 -12.80 -24.23
CA GLN A 58 8.22 -11.62 -24.25
C GLN A 58 8.68 -10.78 -23.08
N GLY A 59 9.38 -9.68 -23.38
CA GLY A 59 10.23 -8.99 -22.42
C GLY A 59 9.45 -8.82 -21.14
N GLU A 60 9.92 -9.47 -20.07
CA GLU A 60 9.22 -9.59 -18.80
C GLU A 60 8.60 -8.23 -18.47
N ARG A 61 7.25 -8.14 -18.55
CA ARG A 61 6.54 -6.86 -18.48
C ARG A 61 6.97 -6.19 -17.21
N ALA A 62 7.74 -5.14 -17.37
CA ALA A 62 8.36 -4.57 -16.22
C ALA A 62 7.31 -3.83 -15.38
N CYS A 63 7.41 -4.00 -14.06
CA CYS A 63 6.24 -4.11 -13.21
C CYS A 63 6.23 -3.07 -12.09
N PRO A 64 6.15 -1.75 -12.34
CA PRO A 64 6.20 -0.78 -11.26
C PRO A 64 5.12 -1.04 -10.21
N VAL A 65 5.48 -0.85 -8.93
CA VAL A 65 4.54 -0.88 -7.80
C VAL A 65 4.61 0.45 -7.08
N VAL A 66 3.47 1.12 -6.94
CA VAL A 66 3.39 2.42 -6.27
C VAL A 66 2.84 2.23 -4.87
N TYR A 67 3.66 2.54 -3.87
CA TYR A 67 3.22 2.61 -2.48
C TYR A 67 2.93 4.06 -2.10
N PHE A 68 1.90 4.23 -1.28
CA PHE A 68 1.53 5.54 -0.73
C PHE A 68 1.53 5.49 0.79
N ASP A 69 1.84 6.63 1.41
CA ASP A 69 1.21 6.92 2.69
C ASP A 69 -0.30 7.13 2.51
N LEU A 70 -1.08 7.01 3.59
CA LEU A 70 -2.52 7.21 3.55
C LEU A 70 -2.90 8.66 3.91
N GLY A 71 -2.60 9.06 5.15
CA GLY A 71 -3.00 10.34 5.71
C GLY A 71 -2.25 11.50 5.07
N GLU A 72 -2.97 12.57 4.76
CA GLU A 72 -2.47 13.76 4.06
C GLU A 72 -1.72 13.47 2.74
N THR A 73 -1.90 12.26 2.20
CA THR A 73 -1.34 11.82 0.92
C THR A 73 -2.44 11.39 -0.04
N LEU A 74 -3.29 10.45 0.38
CA LEU A 74 -4.48 10.05 -0.37
C LEU A 74 -5.77 10.54 0.28
N VAL A 75 -5.79 10.62 1.61
CA VAL A 75 -6.96 10.97 2.41
C VAL A 75 -6.64 12.17 3.29
N HIS A 76 -7.57 13.11 3.36
CA HIS A 76 -7.56 14.18 4.35
C HIS A 76 -8.55 13.83 5.47
N THR A 77 -8.18 14.09 6.71
CA THR A 77 -9.10 14.06 7.86
C THR A 77 -9.39 15.49 8.30
N ALA A 78 -10.65 15.91 8.16
CA ALA A 78 -11.09 17.25 8.57
C ALA A 78 -11.18 17.35 10.10
N ASP A 79 -11.31 18.59 10.61
CA ASP A 79 -11.37 18.89 12.05
C ASP A 79 -12.57 18.21 12.75
N ASP A 80 -13.65 17.91 12.02
CA ASP A 80 -14.82 17.19 12.53
C ASP A 80 -14.63 15.66 12.55
N GLY A 81 -13.45 15.18 12.16
CA GLY A 81 -13.10 13.76 12.07
C GLY A 81 -13.58 13.07 10.80
N SER A 82 -14.26 13.78 9.89
CA SER A 82 -14.63 13.19 8.60
C SER A 82 -13.42 13.00 7.70
N THR A 83 -13.46 11.95 6.89
CA THR A 83 -12.39 11.62 5.94
C THR A 83 -12.88 11.71 4.51
N ALA A 84 -12.03 12.19 3.61
CA ALA A 84 -12.30 12.22 2.18
C ALA A 84 -11.01 12.12 1.39
N TYR A 85 -11.11 11.82 0.10
CA TYR A 85 -9.95 11.91 -0.79
C TYR A 85 -9.36 13.32 -0.80
N LEU A 86 -8.04 13.40 -0.77
CA LEU A 86 -7.34 14.60 -1.19
C LEU A 86 -7.60 14.87 -2.67
N SER A 87 -7.55 16.16 -3.05
CA SER A 87 -7.79 16.59 -4.42
C SER A 87 -6.89 15.83 -5.40
N GLY A 88 -7.51 15.22 -6.42
CA GLY A 88 -6.82 14.44 -7.45
C GLY A 88 -6.49 13.00 -7.08
N ALA A 89 -6.53 12.59 -5.81
CA ALA A 89 -6.13 11.25 -5.37
C ALA A 89 -6.97 10.14 -6.00
N ALA A 90 -8.31 10.28 -5.95
CA ALA A 90 -9.22 9.31 -6.56
C ALA A 90 -8.98 9.15 -8.07
N SER A 91 -8.75 10.26 -8.78
CA SER A 91 -8.48 10.25 -10.22
C SER A 91 -7.14 9.60 -10.54
N TYR A 92 -6.14 9.86 -9.71
CA TYR A 92 -4.81 9.29 -9.86
C TYR A 92 -4.81 7.77 -9.64
N LEU A 93 -5.48 7.25 -8.60
CA LEU A 93 -5.64 5.81 -8.37
C LEU A 93 -6.33 5.12 -9.56
N ARG A 94 -7.42 5.70 -10.08
CA ARG A 94 -8.07 5.19 -11.30
C ARG A 94 -7.13 5.16 -12.51
N THR A 95 -6.26 6.17 -12.64
CA THR A 95 -5.28 6.24 -13.72
C THR A 95 -4.22 5.14 -13.60
N LEU A 96 -3.74 4.85 -12.38
CA LEU A 96 -2.80 3.76 -12.14
C LEU A 96 -3.46 2.39 -12.42
N HIS A 97 -4.69 2.20 -11.94
CA HIS A 97 -5.47 0.99 -12.20
C HIS A 97 -5.68 0.77 -13.71
N ALA A 98 -6.09 1.79 -14.46
CA ALA A 98 -6.29 1.72 -15.91
C ALA A 98 -5.00 1.42 -16.69
N ARG A 99 -3.83 1.67 -16.09
CA ARG A 99 -2.51 1.34 -16.64
C ARG A 99 -1.96 0.00 -16.15
N HIS A 100 -2.75 -0.76 -15.38
CA HIS A 100 -2.34 -2.01 -14.74
C HIS A 100 -1.12 -1.86 -13.81
N ILE A 101 -0.94 -0.68 -13.22
CA ILE A 101 0.10 -0.41 -12.24
C ILE A 101 -0.42 -0.83 -10.87
N ARG A 102 0.28 -1.74 -10.20
CA ARG A 102 -0.10 -2.21 -8.86
C ARG A 102 0.15 -1.11 -7.84
N VAL A 103 -0.76 -1.00 -6.87
CA VAL A 103 -0.64 -0.05 -5.76
C VAL A 103 -0.61 -0.75 -4.41
N GLY A 104 -0.03 -0.09 -3.42
CA GLY A 104 0.03 -0.52 -2.02
C GLY A 104 0.01 0.66 -1.06
N LEU A 105 -0.20 0.38 0.22
CA LEU A 105 -0.12 1.35 1.31
C LEU A 105 1.03 1.00 2.26
N ILE A 106 1.71 2.02 2.75
CA ILE A 106 2.66 1.96 3.86
C ILE A 106 2.19 3.03 4.86
N THR A 107 1.47 2.60 5.89
CA THR A 107 0.80 3.54 6.80
C THR A 107 0.95 3.12 8.26
N ASN A 108 1.05 4.13 9.13
CA ASN A 108 1.11 3.91 10.56
C ASN A 108 -0.29 3.72 11.11
N VAL A 109 -0.50 2.61 11.80
CA VAL A 109 -1.68 2.36 12.64
C VAL A 109 -1.21 1.82 13.98
N PRO A 110 -2.03 1.90 15.05
CA PRO A 110 -1.71 1.25 16.30
C PRO A 110 -1.48 -0.26 16.11
N PRO A 111 -0.35 -0.83 16.59
CA PRO A 111 -0.13 -2.28 16.57
C PRO A 111 -1.23 -3.06 17.30
N SER A 112 -1.89 -2.44 18.28
CA SER A 112 -3.02 -2.99 19.02
C SER A 112 -4.27 -3.26 18.17
N TRP A 113 -4.33 -2.77 16.93
CA TRP A 113 -5.47 -3.02 16.02
C TRP A 113 -5.57 -4.45 15.50
N GLY A 114 -4.55 -5.29 15.71
CA GLY A 114 -4.61 -6.71 15.36
C GLY A 114 -3.26 -7.40 15.55
N ALA A 115 -3.28 -8.73 15.64
CA ALA A 115 -2.07 -9.55 15.69
C ALA A 115 -1.46 -9.73 14.30
N THR A 116 -2.29 -9.82 13.26
CA THR A 116 -1.84 -10.04 11.87
C THR A 116 -1.90 -8.78 11.02
N ASP A 117 -1.17 -8.79 9.90
CA ASP A 117 -1.23 -7.70 8.91
C ASP A 117 -2.64 -7.57 8.31
N ALA A 118 -3.33 -8.69 8.09
CA ALA A 118 -4.69 -8.72 7.58
C ALA A 118 -5.71 -8.11 8.55
N GLU A 119 -5.60 -8.42 9.85
CA GLU A 119 -6.46 -7.84 10.90
C GLU A 119 -6.28 -6.32 11.00
N ARG A 120 -5.02 -5.84 11.04
CA ARG A 120 -4.74 -4.40 11.08
C ARG A 120 -5.22 -3.69 9.81
N ALA A 121 -5.04 -4.30 8.64
CA ALA A 121 -5.56 -3.76 7.39
C ALA A 121 -7.10 -3.73 7.36
N ALA A 122 -7.78 -4.77 7.87
CA ALA A 122 -9.23 -4.81 7.98
C ALA A 122 -9.76 -3.75 8.95
N ARG A 123 -9.07 -3.56 10.09
CA ARG A 123 -9.41 -2.49 11.03
C ARG A 123 -9.23 -1.12 10.41
N LEU A 124 -8.12 -0.87 9.71
CA LEU A 124 -7.88 0.38 9.00
C LEU A 124 -9.02 0.71 8.01
N ARG A 125 -9.46 -0.26 7.20
CA ARG A 125 -10.59 -0.08 6.28
C ARG A 125 -11.85 0.35 7.04
N THR A 126 -12.15 -0.33 8.13
CA THR A 126 -13.32 -0.04 8.98
C THR A 126 -13.28 1.40 9.52
N GLU A 127 -12.13 1.85 10.04
CA GLU A 127 -11.99 3.19 10.62
C GLU A 127 -12.15 4.30 9.58
N VAL A 128 -11.55 4.12 8.40
CA VAL A 128 -11.68 5.07 7.29
C VAL A 128 -13.11 5.08 6.75
N ASP A 129 -13.71 3.92 6.51
CA ASP A 129 -15.07 3.82 5.97
C ASP A 129 -16.11 4.40 6.94
N ALA A 130 -15.92 4.25 8.26
CA ALA A 130 -16.82 4.79 9.28
C ALA A 130 -16.87 6.33 9.26
N THR A 131 -15.75 6.97 8.93
CA THR A 131 -15.61 8.43 8.90
C THR A 131 -15.73 9.02 7.50
N TRP A 132 -15.88 8.18 6.48
CA TRP A 132 -15.84 8.60 5.08
C TRP A 132 -17.01 9.51 4.69
N ARG A 133 -16.68 10.64 4.07
CA ARG A 133 -17.62 11.62 3.50
C ARG A 133 -17.27 12.01 2.07
N GLY A 134 -16.32 11.30 1.44
CA GLY A 134 -16.01 11.46 0.02
C GLY A 134 -17.18 11.02 -0.88
N THR A 135 -17.35 11.70 -2.02
CA THR A 135 -18.43 11.42 -2.97
C THR A 135 -18.33 10.04 -3.65
N ALA A 136 -17.14 9.47 -3.71
CA ALA A 136 -16.89 8.10 -4.13
C ALA A 136 -16.29 7.32 -2.96
N ALA A 137 -16.64 6.04 -2.84
CA ALA A 137 -16.04 5.14 -1.84
C ALA A 137 -14.51 5.05 -2.03
N PHE A 138 -13.79 4.79 -0.95
CA PHE A 138 -12.36 4.57 -1.04
C PHE A 138 -12.06 3.25 -1.79
N ALA A 139 -11.15 3.30 -2.75
CA ALA A 139 -10.81 2.21 -3.68
C ALA A 139 -9.96 1.11 -3.02
N TRP A 140 -10.42 0.52 -1.92
CA TRP A 140 -9.71 -0.55 -1.20
C TRP A 140 -9.30 -1.73 -2.07
N ALA A 141 -10.10 -2.05 -3.09
CA ALA A 141 -9.86 -3.15 -4.02
C ALA A 141 -8.52 -3.01 -4.77
N ASP A 142 -8.09 -1.79 -5.11
CA ASP A 142 -6.85 -1.55 -5.86
C ASP A 142 -5.60 -1.97 -5.05
N PHE A 143 -5.67 -1.83 -3.72
CA PHE A 143 -4.59 -2.16 -2.80
C PHE A 143 -4.52 -3.67 -2.49
N GLY A 144 -5.65 -4.37 -2.51
CA GLY A 144 -5.72 -5.79 -2.15
C GLY A 144 -5.08 -6.06 -0.78
N ASP A 145 -4.14 -7.00 -0.73
CA ASP A 145 -3.37 -7.39 0.45
C ASP A 145 -2.11 -6.51 0.69
N ARG A 146 -1.80 -5.56 -0.19
CA ARG A 146 -0.59 -4.71 -0.12
C ARG A 146 -0.77 -3.52 0.81
N ILE A 147 -1.34 -3.75 1.99
CA ILE A 147 -1.49 -2.75 3.05
C ILE A 147 -0.50 -3.10 4.15
N LEU A 148 0.60 -2.36 4.23
CA LEU A 148 1.68 -2.61 5.16
C LEU A 148 1.56 -1.68 6.36
N THR A 149 1.34 -2.30 7.52
CA THR A 149 1.20 -1.66 8.83
C THR A 149 2.32 -2.11 9.77
N PRO A 150 2.72 -1.28 10.75
CA PRO A 150 3.69 -1.68 11.76
C PRO A 150 3.15 -2.84 12.61
N ARG A 151 3.97 -3.88 12.79
CA ARG A 151 3.68 -5.00 13.70
C ARG A 151 3.98 -4.65 15.16
N THR A 152 4.90 -3.70 15.35
CA THR A 152 5.36 -3.21 16.65
C THR A 152 5.64 -1.71 16.54
N GLU A 153 5.76 -1.03 17.68
CA GLU A 153 6.19 0.38 17.68
C GLU A 153 7.57 0.60 17.04
N ALA A 154 8.47 -0.39 17.10
CA ALA A 154 9.78 -0.29 16.46
C ALA A 154 9.71 -0.30 14.92
N GLU A 155 8.63 -0.81 14.33
CA GLU A 155 8.37 -0.75 12.89
C GLU A 155 7.66 0.54 12.45
N ARG A 156 7.20 1.38 13.39
CA ARG A 156 6.45 2.61 13.08
C ARG A 156 7.31 3.56 12.24
N LYS A 157 6.74 4.11 11.16
CA LYS A 157 7.43 5.14 10.35
C LYS A 157 7.88 6.27 11.29
N PRO A 158 9.12 6.77 11.16
CA PRO A 158 10.01 6.64 10.00
C PRO A 158 10.97 5.43 10.02
N SER A 159 10.76 4.43 10.88
CA SER A 159 11.55 3.17 10.84
C SER A 159 11.49 2.50 9.46
N PRO A 160 12.64 2.01 8.91
CA PRO A 160 12.71 1.52 7.52
C PRO A 160 11.94 0.21 7.27
N ALA A 161 11.46 -0.47 8.31
CA ALA A 161 10.91 -1.82 8.25
C ALA A 161 9.79 -1.99 7.21
N LEU A 162 8.86 -1.05 7.13
CA LEU A 162 7.72 -1.16 6.21
C LEU A 162 8.12 -1.02 4.73
N TRP A 163 9.07 -0.13 4.42
CA TRP A 163 9.62 -0.01 3.06
C TRP A 163 10.44 -1.23 2.65
N GLN A 164 11.18 -1.84 3.59
CA GLN A 164 11.89 -3.09 3.33
C GLN A 164 10.91 -4.24 3.02
N ARG A 165 9.82 -4.36 3.78
CA ARG A 165 8.74 -5.32 3.51
C ARG A 165 8.08 -5.05 2.16
N ALA A 166 7.83 -3.79 1.81
CA ALA A 166 7.29 -3.41 0.50
C ALA A 166 8.19 -3.87 -0.66
N LYS A 167 9.52 -3.75 -0.53
CA LYS A 167 10.46 -4.27 -1.54
C LYS A 167 10.38 -5.78 -1.69
N GLN A 168 10.29 -6.51 -0.58
CA GLN A 168 10.18 -7.97 -0.59
C GLN A 168 8.90 -8.43 -1.29
N VAL A 169 7.75 -7.85 -0.92
CA VAL A 169 6.45 -8.17 -1.53
C VAL A 169 6.38 -7.76 -3.01
N SER A 170 7.16 -6.76 -3.42
CA SER A 170 7.22 -6.30 -4.80
C SER A 170 8.07 -7.19 -5.72
N ALA A 171 8.72 -8.24 -5.20
CA ALA A 171 9.38 -9.29 -5.98
C ALA A 171 10.30 -8.78 -7.12
N GLY A 172 11.18 -7.81 -6.81
CA GLY A 172 12.16 -7.27 -7.76
C GLY A 172 11.64 -6.17 -8.69
N CYS A 173 10.35 -5.84 -8.61
CA CYS A 173 9.78 -4.72 -9.33
C CYS A 173 10.33 -3.36 -8.87
N ARG A 174 10.34 -2.38 -9.78
CA ARG A 174 10.67 -1.00 -9.43
C ARG A 174 9.60 -0.44 -8.51
N VAL A 175 10.01 0.01 -7.33
CA VAL A 175 9.11 0.55 -6.32
C VAL A 175 9.14 2.07 -6.31
N VAL A 176 7.95 2.67 -6.26
CA VAL A 176 7.72 4.11 -6.11
C VAL A 176 7.09 4.34 -4.74
N TYR A 177 7.50 5.38 -4.03
CA TYR A 177 6.85 5.80 -2.78
C TYR A 177 6.41 7.24 -2.86
N GLN A 178 5.15 7.52 -2.53
CA GLN A 178 4.62 8.89 -2.50
C GLN A 178 4.03 9.18 -1.12
N ALA A 179 4.45 10.30 -0.52
CA ALA A 179 4.01 10.72 0.80
C ALA A 179 4.11 12.24 0.96
N GLU A 180 3.41 12.80 1.94
CA GLU A 180 3.44 14.23 2.27
C GLU A 180 4.77 14.64 2.92
N THR A 181 5.27 13.82 3.86
CA THR A 181 6.41 14.25 4.68
C THR A 181 7.74 14.05 3.96
N ALA A 182 8.63 15.04 4.05
CA ALA A 182 9.97 14.95 3.49
C ALA A 182 10.81 13.83 4.17
N GLN A 183 10.57 13.56 5.46
CA GLN A 183 11.29 12.55 6.22
C GLN A 183 11.02 11.14 5.65
N GLU A 184 9.75 10.81 5.40
CA GLU A 184 9.40 9.50 4.83
C GLU A 184 9.94 9.34 3.41
N VAL A 185 9.84 10.39 2.58
CA VAL A 185 10.41 10.42 1.23
C VAL A 185 11.92 10.20 1.27
N SER A 186 12.62 10.77 2.25
CA SER A 186 14.06 10.58 2.44
C SER A 186 14.41 9.13 2.82
N VAL A 187 13.66 8.51 3.75
CA VAL A 187 13.87 7.10 4.14
C VAL A 187 13.59 6.15 2.98
N ALA A 188 12.50 6.36 2.24
CA ALA A 188 12.20 5.56 1.06
C ALA A 188 13.31 5.66 0.00
N SER A 189 13.83 6.87 -0.22
CA SER A 189 14.90 7.12 -1.19
C SER A 189 16.21 6.42 -0.81
N SER A 190 16.59 6.42 0.47
CA SER A 190 17.81 5.72 0.93
C SER A 190 17.72 4.20 0.76
N LEU A 191 16.50 3.66 0.65
CA LEU A 191 16.23 2.25 0.37
C LEU A 191 16.06 1.94 -1.13
N GLY A 192 16.25 2.93 -2.01
CA GLY A 192 16.23 2.77 -3.47
C GLY A 192 14.85 2.89 -4.12
N PHE A 193 13.85 3.43 -3.42
CA PHE A 193 12.58 3.80 -4.05
C PHE A 193 12.77 5.02 -4.96
N VAL A 194 11.97 5.08 -6.03
CA VAL A 194 11.68 6.39 -6.63
C VAL A 194 10.69 7.10 -5.73
N SER A 195 11.16 8.08 -4.98
CA SER A 195 10.34 8.75 -3.97
C SER A 195 9.83 10.09 -4.47
N TYR A 196 8.59 10.42 -4.12
CA TYR A 196 7.93 11.64 -4.53
C TYR A 196 7.22 12.29 -3.34
N GLN A 197 7.55 13.54 -3.05
CA GLN A 197 6.84 14.31 -2.04
C GLN A 197 5.61 14.97 -2.66
N VAL A 198 4.42 14.59 -2.20
CA VAL A 198 3.15 15.18 -2.66
C VAL A 198 2.94 16.57 -2.04
N GLY A 199 2.01 17.36 -2.59
CA GLY A 199 1.62 18.65 -2.02
C GLY A 199 2.65 19.79 -2.18
N ARG A 200 3.77 19.56 -2.88
CA ARG A 200 4.78 20.60 -3.14
C ARG A 200 4.25 21.63 -4.16
N PRO A 201 4.45 22.94 -3.93
CA PRO A 201 4.03 23.98 -4.87
C PRO A 201 4.77 23.84 -6.21
N HIS A 202 4.11 24.24 -7.30
CA HIS A 202 4.64 24.20 -8.67
C HIS A 202 5.05 22.81 -9.17
N ARG A 203 4.51 21.75 -8.57
CA ARG A 203 4.70 20.36 -9.02
C ARG A 203 3.35 19.66 -9.18
N PRO A 204 3.26 18.61 -10.01
CA PRO A 204 2.09 17.74 -10.02
C PRO A 204 1.76 17.23 -8.60
N VAL A 205 0.48 17.01 -8.30
CA VAL A 205 0.08 16.52 -6.96
C VAL A 205 0.72 15.16 -6.66
N PHE A 206 0.74 14.28 -7.66
CA PHE A 206 1.39 12.96 -7.62
C PHE A 206 2.40 12.82 -8.76
N LEU A 207 3.35 11.90 -8.65
CA LEU A 207 4.28 11.55 -9.72
C LEU A 207 3.47 11.14 -10.97
N PRO A 208 3.62 11.80 -12.13
CA PRO A 208 2.81 11.48 -13.31
C PRO A 208 2.83 9.98 -13.67
N ALA A 209 1.64 9.38 -13.84
CA ALA A 209 1.51 7.95 -14.07
C ALA A 209 2.24 7.45 -15.33
N GLY A 210 2.40 8.33 -16.34
CA GLY A 210 3.22 8.04 -17.52
C GLY A 210 4.71 7.87 -17.18
N LEU A 211 5.25 8.65 -16.23
CA LEU A 211 6.62 8.46 -15.74
C LEU A 211 6.74 7.16 -14.94
N VAL A 212 5.73 6.81 -14.13
CA VAL A 212 5.70 5.53 -13.42
C VAL A 212 5.72 4.35 -14.39
N ASP A 213 4.95 4.42 -15.48
CA ASP A 213 4.95 3.39 -16.53
C ASP A 213 6.34 3.23 -17.17
N LEU A 214 7.04 4.34 -17.43
CA LEU A 214 8.40 4.31 -17.97
C LEU A 214 9.41 3.67 -17.01
N LEU A 215 9.23 3.79 -15.69
CA LEU A 215 10.08 3.12 -14.70
C LEU A 215 10.00 1.60 -14.75
N GLY A 216 8.93 1.05 -15.32
CA GLY A 216 8.90 -0.35 -15.69
C GLY A 216 10.00 -0.62 -16.71
N ARG A 217 10.03 0.09 -17.82
CA ARG A 217 10.81 -0.29 -19.00
C ARG A 217 12.30 -0.49 -18.68
N ARG A 218 12.81 -1.72 -18.81
CA ARG A 218 14.27 -1.95 -18.85
C ARG A 218 14.80 -1.24 -20.10
N PHE A 219 15.69 -0.28 -19.91
CA PHE A 219 16.59 0.13 -20.99
C PHE A 219 17.62 -1.01 -21.11
N GLY A 220 17.45 -1.84 -22.14
CA GLY A 220 18.44 -2.84 -22.53
C GLY A 220 19.68 -2.20 -23.12
#